data_AF-A0A6A4APD6-F1
#
_entry.id   AF-A0A6A4APD6-F1
#
_cell.length_a   1.000
_cell.length_b   1.000
_cell.length_c   1.000
_cell.angle_alpha   90.00
_cell.angle_beta   90.00
_cell.angle_gamma   90.00
#
_symmetry.space_group_name_H-M   'P 1'
#
loop_
_entity.id
_entity.type
_entity.pdbx_description
1 polymer ?
#
loop_
_entity_poly.entity_id
_entity_poly.type
_entity_poly.pdbx_seq_one_letter_code
_entity_poly.pdbx_strand_id
1 'polypeptide(L)'
;IRLVSERNIEQVLLEFKESATEVNVEFVRRSVRAIGRCAVKLVRAAEKCINVLLELIQTKMNYIVQEAINVIILANVQNVFLSMKVYCLL
;
A
#
# COMPACT_ATOMS: atom_id res chain seq x y z
N ILE A 1 -5.58 9.25 -10.49
CA ILE A 1 -5.36 9.76 -9.11
C ILE A 1 -5.17 11.28 -9.20
N ARG A 2 -6.27 12.05 -9.18
CA ARG A 2 -6.22 13.52 -9.30
C ARG A 2 -6.63 14.26 -8.02
N LEU A 3 -7.10 13.57 -6.97
CA LEU A 3 -7.65 14.18 -5.76
C LEU A 3 -6.89 13.86 -4.46
N VAL A 4 -5.86 12.99 -4.48
CA VAL A 4 -5.14 12.62 -3.26
C VAL A 4 -4.11 13.70 -2.89
N SER A 5 -4.17 14.15 -1.65
CA SER A 5 -3.34 15.19 -1.05
C SER A 5 -2.97 14.77 0.39
N GLU A 6 -2.00 15.43 1.00
CA GLU A 6 -1.59 15.13 2.39
C GLU A 6 -2.75 15.24 3.38
N ARG A 7 -3.78 16.05 3.08
CA ARG A 7 -4.93 16.30 3.95
C ARG A 7 -5.98 15.18 3.93
N ASN A 8 -6.03 14.38 2.87
CA ASN A 8 -7.06 13.35 2.69
C ASN A 8 -6.48 11.94 2.51
N ILE A 9 -5.15 11.79 2.56
CA ILE A 9 -4.50 10.49 2.40
C ILE A 9 -4.96 9.48 3.45
N GLU A 10 -5.21 9.90 4.68
CA GLU A 10 -5.70 9.00 5.74
C GLU A 10 -7.09 8.44 5.44
N GLN A 11 -8.01 9.30 5.00
CA GLN A 11 -9.36 8.87 4.61
C GLN A 11 -9.29 7.93 3.39
N VAL A 12 -8.47 8.26 2.40
CA VAL A 12 -8.27 7.43 1.20
C VAL A 12 -7.65 6.07 1.55
N LEU A 13 -6.70 6.03 2.49
CA LEU A 13 -6.12 4.78 2.98
C LEU A 13 -7.15 3.93 3.74
N LEU A 14 -8.06 4.56 4.49
CA LEU A 14 -9.15 3.87 5.18
C LEU A 14 -10.14 3.26 4.18
N GLU A 15 -10.58 4.03 3.18
CA GLU A 15 -11.46 3.54 2.10
C GLU A 15 -10.81 2.35 1.35
N PHE A 16 -9.50 2.43 1.09
CA PHE A 16 -8.77 1.31 0.47
C PHE A 16 -8.67 0.08 1.38
N LYS A 17 -8.64 0.26 2.70
CA LYS A 17 -8.67 -0.85 3.65
C LYS A 17 -10.03 -1.54 3.66
N GLU A 18 -11.12 -0.79 3.61
CA GLU A 18 -12.47 -1.34 3.45
C GLU A 18 -12.63 -2.05 2.09
N SER A 19 -12.09 -1.44 1.02
CA SER A 19 -12.05 -2.01 -0.33
C SER A 19 -11.31 -3.35 -0.40
N ALA A 20 -10.37 -3.62 0.50
CA ALA A 20 -9.62 -4.88 0.54
C ALA A 20 -10.45 -6.06 1.07
N THR A 21 -11.63 -5.80 1.66
CA THR A 21 -12.59 -6.83 2.05
C THR A 21 -13.52 -7.23 0.90
N GLU A 22 -13.48 -6.52 -0.23
CA GLU A 22 -14.29 -6.84 -1.40
C GLU A 22 -13.78 -8.07 -2.16
N VAL A 23 -14.71 -8.83 -2.74
CA VAL A 23 -14.44 -10.07 -3.50
C VAL A 23 -13.71 -9.80 -4.84
N ASN A 24 -13.66 -8.54 -5.29
CA ASN A 24 -13.10 -8.19 -6.61
C ASN A 24 -11.58 -7.98 -6.56
N VAL A 25 -10.84 -9.03 -6.92
CA VAL A 25 -9.37 -9.04 -6.99
C VAL A 25 -8.78 -7.89 -7.81
N GLU A 26 -9.38 -7.54 -8.96
CA GLU A 26 -8.83 -6.48 -9.83
C GLU A 26 -9.01 -5.09 -9.23
N PHE A 27 -10.10 -4.89 -8.46
CA PHE A 27 -10.31 -3.66 -7.70
C PHE A 27 -9.25 -3.50 -6.61
N VAL A 28 -9.03 -4.56 -5.81
CA VAL A 28 -7.99 -4.58 -4.77
C VAL A 28 -6.62 -4.28 -5.37
N ARG A 29 -6.27 -4.89 -6.52
CA ARG A 29 -4.99 -4.62 -7.19
C ARG A 29 -4.85 -3.16 -7.64
N ARG A 30 -5.92 -2.56 -8.16
CA ARG A 30 -5.91 -1.13 -8.55
C ARG A 30 -5.72 -0.21 -7.34
N SER A 31 -6.35 -0.54 -6.22
CA SER A 31 -6.22 0.17 -4.94
C SER A 31 -4.80 0.09 -4.38
N VAL A 32 -4.22 -1.11 -4.30
CA VAL A 32 -2.82 -1.33 -3.87
C VAL A 32 -1.83 -0.53 -4.73
N ARG A 33 -2.01 -0.54 -6.05
CA ARG A 33 -1.20 0.28 -6.98
C ARG A 33 -1.38 1.78 -6.75
N ALA A 34 -2.57 2.22 -6.37
CA ALA A 34 -2.81 3.63 -6.06
C ALA A 34 -2.08 4.06 -4.79
N ILE A 35 -2.09 3.23 -3.74
CA ILE A 35 -1.35 3.46 -2.49
C ILE A 35 0.15 3.62 -2.77
N GLY A 36 0.73 2.71 -3.57
CA GLY A 36 2.15 2.80 -3.94
C GLY A 36 2.49 4.11 -4.66
N ARG A 37 1.64 4.56 -5.59
CA ARG A 37 1.82 5.86 -6.27
C ARG A 37 1.71 7.04 -5.31
N CYS A 38 0.83 6.96 -4.30
CA CYS A 38 0.72 7.96 -3.25
C CYS A 38 2.00 7.99 -2.39
N ALA A 39 2.55 6.83 -2.03
CA ALA A 39 3.80 6.74 -1.27
C ALA A 39 4.99 7.38 -1.99
N VAL A 40 5.06 7.25 -3.32
CA VAL A 40 6.11 7.90 -4.16
C VAL A 40 5.88 9.40 -4.27
N LYS A 41 4.62 9.82 -4.46
CA LYS A 41 4.29 11.22 -4.73
C LYS A 41 4.23 12.09 -3.46
N LEU A 42 3.89 11.51 -2.31
CA LEU A 42 3.69 12.19 -1.03
C LEU A 42 4.65 11.61 0.01
N VAL A 43 5.87 12.14 0.06
CA VAL A 43 6.95 11.65 0.95
C VAL A 43 6.50 11.63 2.42
N ARG A 44 5.75 12.63 2.88
CA ARG A 44 5.21 12.71 4.25
C ARG A 44 4.17 11.65 4.58
N ALA A 45 3.51 11.11 3.56
CA ALA A 45 2.51 10.06 3.72
C ALA A 45 3.05 8.67 3.36
N ALA A 46 4.31 8.58 2.93
CA ALA A 46 4.93 7.34 2.51
C ALA A 46 4.87 6.29 3.63
N GLU A 47 5.29 6.64 4.85
CA GLU A 47 5.27 5.73 6.00
C GLU A 47 3.86 5.16 6.28
N LYS A 48 2.83 6.02 6.25
CA LYS A 48 1.43 5.60 6.42
C LYS A 48 0.97 4.65 5.31
N CYS A 49 1.33 4.96 4.06
CA CYS A 49 1.02 4.09 2.92
C CYS A 49 1.68 2.72 3.06
N ILE A 50 2.93 2.66 3.55
CA ILE A 50 3.65 1.42 3.78
C ILE A 50 3.02 0.60 4.91
N ASN A 51 2.63 1.23 6.02
CA ASN A 51 1.93 0.53 7.10
C ASN A 51 0.64 -0.13 6.60
N VAL A 52 -0.15 0.55 5.77
CA VAL A 52 -1.35 -0.06 5.16
C VAL A 52 -0.99 -1.22 4.24
N LEU A 53 0.04 -1.10 3.39
CA LEU A 53 0.49 -2.21 2.54
C LEU A 53 0.94 -3.43 3.36
N LEU A 54 1.60 -3.21 4.50
CA LEU A 54 2.00 -4.28 5.43
C LEU A 54 0.78 -4.96 6.07
N GLU A 55 -0.21 -4.19 6.52
CA GLU A 55 -1.48 -4.74 7.03
C GLU A 55 -2.19 -5.58 5.96
N LEU A 56 -2.19 -5.12 4.71
CA LEU A 56 -2.75 -5.85 3.58
C LEU A 56 -1.99 -7.17 3.30
N ILE A 57 -0.67 -7.19 3.46
CA ILE A 57 0.13 -8.43 3.38
C ILE A 57 -0.24 -9.40 4.51
N GLN A 58 -0.50 -8.89 5.72
CA GLN A 58 -0.89 -9.69 6.88
C GLN A 58 -2.26 -10.38 6.73
N THR A 59 -3.11 -9.94 5.80
CA THR A 59 -4.36 -10.66 5.47
C THR A 59 -4.15 -12.07 4.93
N LYS A 60 -2.90 -12.43 4.56
CA LYS A 60 -2.49 -13.72 3.99
C LYS A 60 -3.19 -14.08 2.66
N MET A 61 -3.87 -13.13 2.03
CA MET A 61 -4.46 -13.35 0.71
C MET A 61 -3.36 -13.25 -0.35
N ASN A 62 -3.01 -14.39 -0.95
CA ASN A 62 -1.88 -14.50 -1.88
C ASN A 62 -1.88 -13.45 -3.00
N TYR A 63 -3.05 -13.10 -3.55
CA TYR A 63 -3.15 -12.10 -4.60
C TYR A 63 -2.87 -10.67 -4.12
N ILE A 64 -3.17 -10.35 -2.85
CA ILE A 64 -2.86 -9.07 -2.23
C ILE A 64 -1.36 -9.00 -1.95
N VAL A 65 -0.80 -10.06 -1.37
CA VAL A 65 0.63 -10.16 -1.06
C VAL A 65 1.47 -9.96 -2.31
N GLN A 66 1.13 -10.67 -3.40
CA GLN A 66 1.86 -10.54 -4.66
C GLN A 66 1.77 -9.14 -5.27
N GLU A 67 0.58 -8.53 -5.27
CA GLU A 67 0.44 -7.18 -5.81
C GLU A 67 1.16 -6.14 -4.94
N ALA A 68 1.08 -6.26 -3.61
CA ALA A 68 1.78 -5.38 -2.69
C ALA A 68 3.31 -5.46 -2.88
N ILE A 69 3.86 -6.68 -3.02
CA ILE A 69 5.28 -6.89 -3.33
C ILE A 69 5.65 -6.26 -4.67
N ASN A 70 4.86 -6.51 -5.72
CA ASN A 70 5.10 -5.91 -7.05
C ASN A 70 5.11 -4.39 -6.98
N VAL A 71 4.17 -3.80 -6.24
CA VAL A 71 4.09 -2.35 -6.06
C VAL A 71 5.29 -1.81 -5.27
N ILE A 72 5.73 -2.49 -4.21
CA ILE A 72 6.91 -2.08 -3.44
C ILE A 72 8.16 -2.06 -4.32
N ILE A 73 8.36 -3.12 -5.12
CA ILE A 73 9.50 -3.24 -6.03
C ILE A 73 9.43 -2.17 -7.13
N LEU A 74 8.26 -1.98 -7.76
CA LEU A 74 8.07 -1.00 -8.84
C LEU A 74 8.11 0.45 -8.37
N ALA A 75 7.63 0.73 -7.15
CA ALA A 75 7.57 2.08 -6.60
C ALA A 75 8.95 2.61 -6.18
N ASN A 76 10.02 1.78 -6.24
CA ASN A 76 11.40 2.16 -5.96
C ASN A 76 11.53 2.98 -4.67
N VAL A 77 10.69 2.64 -3.67
CA VAL A 77 10.60 3.39 -2.43
C VAL A 77 11.83 3.04 -1.63
N GLN A 78 12.90 3.82 -1.79
CA GLN A 78 14.16 3.65 -1.05
C GLN A 78 13.96 3.60 0.48
N ASN A 79 12.83 4.13 0.99
CA ASN A 79 12.42 4.04 2.39
C ASN A 79 11.83 2.68 2.83
N VAL A 80 11.29 1.84 1.92
CA VAL A 80 10.67 0.55 2.30
C VAL A 80 11.69 -0.50 2.72
N PHE A 81 12.93 -0.41 2.23
CA PHE A 81 13.98 -1.37 2.56
C PHE A 81 14.34 -1.39 4.06
N LEU A 82 14.12 -0.28 4.77
CA LEU A 82 14.35 -0.17 6.22
C LEU A 82 13.22 -0.82 7.03
N SER A 83 11.96 -0.58 6.68
CA SER A 83 10.81 -1.18 7.39
C SER A 83 10.63 -2.68 7.09
N MET A 84 10.96 -3.15 5.87
CA MET A 84 10.75 -4.54 5.48
C MET A 84 11.84 -5.49 6.02
N LYS A 85 13.05 -4.99 6.31
CA LYS A 85 14.09 -5.76 7.03
C LYS A 85 13.64 -6.19 8.43
N VAL A 86 12.78 -5.43 9.09
CA VAL A 86 12.26 -5.76 10.42
C VAL A 86 11.26 -6.92 10.36
N TYR A 87 10.44 -7.00 9.30
CA TYR A 87 9.37 -7.99 9.18
C TYR A 87 9.78 -9.31 8.52
N CYS A 88 10.85 -9.34 7.71
CA CYS A 88 11.35 -10.60 7.12
C CYS A 88 12.27 -11.39 8.08
N LEU A 89 12.60 -10.83 9.24
CA LEU A 89 13.43 -11.42 10.31
C LEU A 89 12.61 -11.93 11.52
N LEU A 90 11.28 -11.92 11.44
CA LEU A 90 10.32 -12.48 12.42
C LEU A 90 9.53 -13.62 11.76
#